data_AF-A0A1M5WE97-F1
#
_entry.id   AF-A0A1M5WE97-F1
#
_cell.length_a   1.000
_cell.length_b   1.000
_cell.length_c   1.000
_cell.angle_alpha   90.00
_cell.angle_beta   90.00
_cell.angle_gamma   90.00
#
_symmetry.space_group_name_H-M   'P 1'
#
loop_
_entity.id
_entity.type
_entity.pdbx_description
1 polymer ?
#
loop_
_entity_poly.entity_id
_entity_poly.type
_entity_poly.pdbx_seq_one_letter_code
_entity_poly.pdbx_strand_id
1 'polypeptide(L)'
;MIKFYCNRRGVFFLLCVLVIFSLSLTACSNSKESHSVEFNFIPEEYEEEYSEIEKEIQVNRGFENIYIETNLNQGKIDIWIYNPDGEMVKKMSADSENNIIEKIPVNKNEGLWKMKIKIGQDTDGRIRAGTELPIE
;
A
#
# COMPACT_ATOMS: atom_id res chain seq x y z
N MET A 1 -17.33 -54.70 -37.43
CA MET A 1 -17.26 -55.16 -36.04
C MET A 1 -15.85 -54.86 -35.53
N ILE A 2 -15.66 -53.74 -34.82
CA ILE A 2 -14.34 -53.32 -34.29
C ILE A 2 -14.46 -53.37 -32.76
N LYS A 3 -13.71 -54.26 -32.12
CA LYS A 3 -13.63 -54.36 -30.66
C LYS A 3 -12.61 -53.33 -30.16
N PHE A 4 -13.08 -52.32 -29.44
CA PHE A 4 -12.21 -51.45 -28.65
C PHE A 4 -11.80 -52.17 -27.37
N TYR A 5 -10.54 -52.60 -27.30
CA TYR A 5 -9.92 -53.04 -26.06
C TYR A 5 -9.67 -51.81 -25.17
N CYS A 6 -10.53 -51.61 -24.17
CA CYS A 6 -10.32 -50.61 -23.13
C CYS A 6 -9.21 -51.08 -22.18
N ASN A 7 -7.99 -50.55 -22.35
CA ASN A 7 -6.86 -50.88 -21.49
C ASN A 7 -6.96 -50.14 -20.16
N ARG A 8 -7.67 -50.75 -19.21
CA ARG A 8 -8.01 -50.25 -17.86
C ARG A 8 -6.79 -49.80 -17.03
N ARG A 9 -5.57 -50.24 -17.36
CA ARG A 9 -4.33 -49.86 -16.65
C ARG A 9 -3.75 -48.50 -17.05
N GLY A 10 -3.97 -48.06 -18.30
CA GLY A 10 -3.47 -46.76 -18.78
C GLY A 10 -4.28 -45.57 -18.25
N VAL A 11 -5.59 -45.77 -18.06
CA VAL A 11 -6.51 -44.74 -17.55
C VAL A 11 -6.22 -44.41 -16.08
N PHE A 12 -5.88 -45.42 -15.26
CA PHE A 12 -5.49 -45.22 -13.87
C PHE A 12 -4.17 -44.46 -13.72
N PHE A 13 -3.18 -44.74 -14.58
CA PHE A 13 -1.90 -44.04 -14.56
C PHE A 13 -2.04 -42.56 -14.94
N LEU A 14 -2.88 -42.24 -15.92
CA LEU A 14 -3.16 -40.87 -16.36
C LEU A 14 -3.89 -40.04 -15.27
N LEU A 15 -4.83 -40.66 -14.55
CA LEU A 15 -5.52 -40.04 -13.42
C LEU A 15 -4.57 -39.73 -12.25
N CYS A 16 -3.65 -40.63 -11.92
CA CYS A 16 -2.67 -40.41 -10.85
C CYS A 16 -1.71 -39.25 -11.15
N VAL A 17 -1.25 -39.10 -12.41
CA VAL A 17 -0.37 -38.00 -12.81
C VAL A 17 -1.09 -36.64 -12.73
N LEU A 18 -2.38 -36.58 -13.08
CA LEU A 18 -3.19 -35.35 -12.98
C LEU A 18 -3.43 -34.92 -11.53
N VAL A 19 -3.65 -35.86 -10.61
CA VAL A 19 -3.84 -35.53 -9.18
C VAL A 19 -2.53 -35.02 -8.54
N ILE A 20 -1.38 -35.58 -8.91
CA ILE A 20 -0.07 -35.12 -8.42
C ILE A 20 0.26 -33.72 -8.97
N PHE A 21 -0.12 -33.42 -10.22
CA PHE A 21 0.10 -32.08 -10.79
C PHE A 21 -0.80 -31.00 -10.14
N SER A 22 -2.00 -31.36 -9.69
CA SER A 22 -2.93 -30.43 -9.01
C SER A 22 -2.54 -30.08 -7.57
N LEU A 23 -1.65 -30.84 -6.93
CA LEU A 23 -1.19 -30.59 -5.55
C LEU A 23 0.04 -29.66 -5.47
N SER A 24 0.65 -29.32 -6.60
CA SER A 24 1.93 -28.60 -6.67
C SER A 24 1.81 -27.07 -6.72
N LEU A 25 0.60 -26.50 -6.71
CA LEU A 25 0.41 -25.04 -6.88
C LEU A 25 0.00 -24.28 -5.61
N THR A 26 -0.02 -24.93 -4.45
CA THR A 26 -0.23 -24.22 -3.17
C THR A 26 1.09 -23.73 -2.57
N ALA A 27 1.91 -23.08 -3.39
CA ALA A 27 2.98 -22.24 -2.88
C ALA A 27 2.33 -20.89 -2.51
N CYS A 28 1.80 -20.79 -1.29
CA CYS A 28 1.48 -19.48 -0.72
C CYS A 28 2.79 -18.71 -0.54
N SER A 29 3.16 -17.92 -1.54
CA SER A 29 4.23 -16.94 -1.40
C SER A 29 3.74 -15.90 -0.39
N ASN A 30 4.28 -15.92 0.82
CA ASN A 30 4.19 -14.81 1.77
C ASN A 30 5.07 -13.65 1.28
N SER A 31 4.80 -13.13 0.08
CA SER A 31 5.47 -11.94 -0.42
C SER A 31 5.00 -10.75 0.40
N LYS A 32 5.94 -10.02 1.00
CA LYS A 32 5.65 -8.72 1.60
C LYS A 32 5.31 -7.77 0.46
N GLU A 33 4.05 -7.39 0.36
CA GLU A 33 3.62 -6.38 -0.61
C GLU A 33 3.81 -5.00 0.01
N SER A 34 4.76 -4.27 -0.54
CA SER A 34 5.03 -2.88 -0.16
C SER A 34 3.99 -1.97 -0.77
N HIS A 35 3.50 -1.01 0.02
CA HIS A 35 2.48 -0.07 -0.41
C HIS A 35 3.02 1.36 -0.27
N SER A 36 2.99 2.10 -1.38
CA SER A 36 3.28 3.53 -1.42
C SER A 36 2.18 4.25 -2.19
N VAL A 37 1.86 5.45 -1.72
CA VAL A 37 0.93 6.38 -2.35
C VAL A 37 1.64 7.70 -2.62
N GLU A 38 1.31 8.33 -3.73
CA GLU A 38 1.78 9.66 -4.08
C GLU A 38 0.57 10.53 -4.42
N PHE A 39 0.55 11.75 -3.89
CA PHE A 39 -0.42 12.78 -4.24
C PHE A 39 0.33 13.99 -4.77
N ASN A 40 -0.14 14.51 -5.90
CA ASN A 40 0.33 15.75 -6.49
C ASN A 40 -0.79 16.80 -6.31
N PHE A 41 -0.40 18.01 -5.92
CA PHE A 41 -1.29 19.13 -5.66
C PHE A 41 -0.93 20.24 -6.62
N ILE A 42 -1.94 20.75 -7.31
CA ILE A 42 -1.85 21.84 -8.27
C ILE A 42 -2.91 22.86 -7.84
N PRO A 43 -2.55 24.13 -7.51
CA PRO A 43 -3.49 25.12 -6.99
C PRO A 43 -4.69 25.37 -7.90
N GLU A 44 -4.49 25.30 -9.22
CA GLU A 44 -5.54 25.48 -10.23
C GLU A 44 -6.59 24.35 -10.23
N GLU A 45 -6.23 23.17 -9.70
CA GLU A 45 -7.11 22.01 -9.57
C GLU A 45 -7.74 21.91 -8.17
N TYR A 46 -7.50 22.91 -7.30
CA TYR A 46 -8.05 22.90 -5.96
C TYR A 46 -9.58 23.09 -5.97
N GLU A 47 -10.27 22.15 -5.33
CA GLU A 47 -11.68 22.26 -4.99
C GLU A 47 -11.85 22.10 -3.48
N GLU A 48 -12.67 22.96 -2.86
CA GLU A 48 -12.86 22.97 -1.40
C GLU A 48 -13.38 21.63 -0.85
N GLU A 49 -14.18 20.89 -1.64
CA GLU A 49 -14.66 19.55 -1.30
C GLU A 49 -13.52 18.52 -1.14
N TYR A 50 -12.40 18.71 -1.84
CA TYR A 50 -11.21 17.85 -1.77
C TYR A 50 -10.06 18.47 -0.96
N SER A 51 -10.36 19.50 -0.15
CA SER A 51 -9.39 20.12 0.76
C SER A 51 -8.91 19.17 1.86
N GLU A 52 -9.60 18.06 2.07
CA GLU A 52 -9.20 16.98 2.98
C GLU A 52 -9.19 15.63 2.27
N ILE A 53 -8.07 14.91 2.36
CA ILE A 53 -7.90 13.57 1.80
C ILE A 53 -7.65 12.59 2.94
N GLU A 54 -8.33 11.44 2.92
CA GLU A 54 -8.02 10.30 3.78
C GLU A 54 -7.49 9.14 2.94
N LYS A 55 -6.40 8.51 3.40
CA LYS A 55 -5.79 7.36 2.75
C LYS A 55 -5.39 6.30 3.76
N GLU A 56 -5.59 5.04 3.40
CA GLU A 56 -5.15 3.91 4.20
C GLU A 56 -3.78 3.41 3.73
N ILE A 57 -2.94 3.05 4.68
CA ILE A 57 -1.60 2.48 4.49
C ILE A 57 -1.61 1.10 5.16
N GLN A 58 -1.56 0.04 4.35
CA GLN A 58 -1.50 -1.33 4.86
C GLN A 58 -0.08 -1.62 5.39
N VAL A 59 0.04 -1.83 6.71
CA VAL A 59 1.28 -2.24 7.36
C VAL A 59 1.24 -3.75 7.62
N ASN A 60 2.04 -4.49 6.87
CA ASN A 60 2.19 -5.94 7.03
C ASN A 60 3.38 -6.30 7.92
N ARG A 61 3.42 -7.57 8.36
CA ARG A 61 4.51 -8.10 9.17
C ARG A 61 5.89 -7.84 8.54
N GLY A 62 6.76 -7.23 9.34
CA GLY A 62 8.16 -7.00 8.99
C GLY A 62 8.42 -5.69 8.23
N PHE A 63 7.45 -4.78 8.18
CA PHE A 63 7.71 -3.35 8.02
C PHE A 63 7.83 -2.70 9.40
N GLU A 64 8.82 -1.83 9.57
CA GLU A 64 9.13 -1.20 10.86
C GLU A 64 8.63 0.25 10.93
N ASN A 65 8.43 0.90 9.77
CA ASN A 65 8.11 2.31 9.69
C ASN A 65 7.08 2.57 8.59
N ILE A 66 6.28 3.61 8.80
CA ILE A 66 5.62 4.36 7.73
C ILE A 66 6.52 5.54 7.39
N TYR A 67 6.81 5.71 6.11
CA TYR A 67 7.57 6.82 5.58
C TYR A 67 6.62 7.88 5.07
N ILE A 68 6.95 9.15 5.32
CA ILE A 68 6.24 10.31 4.79
C ILE A 68 7.28 11.30 4.29
N GLU A 69 7.11 11.73 3.05
CA GLU A 69 7.94 12.73 2.40
C GLU A 69 7.04 13.78 1.75
N THR A 70 7.36 15.05 1.96
CA THR A 70 6.71 16.17 1.26
C THR A 70 7.74 16.91 0.41
N ASN A 71 7.29 17.39 -0.74
CA ASN A 71 8.04 18.31 -1.58
C ASN A 71 7.06 19.35 -2.12
N LEU A 72 6.92 20.45 -1.37
CA LEU A 72 6.04 21.57 -1.68
C LEU A 72 6.84 22.72 -2.25
N ASN A 73 6.32 23.32 -3.32
CA ASN A 73 6.85 24.54 -3.92
C ASN A 73 6.21 25.79 -3.31
N GLN A 74 4.95 25.69 -2.87
CA GLN A 74 4.21 26.75 -2.19
C GLN A 74 3.01 26.18 -1.41
N GLY A 75 2.39 27.04 -0.59
CA GLY A 75 1.26 26.70 0.26
C GLY A 75 1.64 25.82 1.44
N LYS A 76 0.63 25.24 2.08
CA LYS A 76 0.79 24.47 3.32
C LYS A 76 -0.11 23.24 3.36
N ILE A 77 0.39 22.15 3.93
CA ILE A 77 -0.43 20.98 4.28
C ILE A 77 -0.29 20.64 5.77
N ASP A 78 -1.36 20.09 6.34
CA ASP A 78 -1.34 19.45 7.66
C ASP A 78 -1.60 17.95 7.49
N ILE A 79 -0.80 17.12 8.17
CA ILE A 79 -0.84 15.66 8.07
C ILE A 79 -1.10 15.06 9.45
N TRP A 80 -2.06 14.14 9.53
CA TRP A 80 -2.35 13.34 10.73
C TRP A 80 -2.24 11.86 10.42
N ILE A 81 -1.61 11.12 11.32
CA ILE A 81 -1.44 9.67 11.20
C ILE A 81 -2.09 9.00 12.39
N TYR A 82 -2.92 8.01 12.10
CA TYR A 82 -3.65 7.21 13.05
C TYR A 82 -3.22 5.75 12.94
N ASN A 83 -3.03 5.10 14.07
CA ASN A 83 -2.77 3.67 14.14
C ASN A 83 -4.06 2.87 13.83
N PRO A 84 -3.97 1.54 13.66
CA PRO A 84 -5.13 0.68 13.39
C PRO A 84 -6.20 0.70 14.49
N ASP A 85 -5.81 1.06 15.71
CA ASP A 85 -6.73 1.22 16.85
C ASP A 85 -7.51 2.55 16.80
N GLY A 86 -7.21 3.41 15.83
CA GLY A 86 -7.86 4.71 15.62
C GLY A 86 -7.26 5.85 16.46
N GLU A 87 -6.15 5.62 17.15
CA GLU A 87 -5.45 6.64 17.93
C GLU A 87 -4.53 7.48 17.03
N MET A 88 -4.60 8.80 17.17
CA MET A 88 -3.67 9.71 16.49
C MET A 88 -2.28 9.58 17.14
N VAL A 89 -1.30 9.12 16.37
CA VAL A 89 0.07 8.94 16.87
C VAL A 89 1.03 10.04 16.40
N LYS A 90 0.67 10.77 15.34
CA LYS A 90 1.49 11.86 14.80
C LYS A 90 0.62 12.93 14.16
N LYS A 91 1.04 14.18 14.35
CA LYS A 91 0.57 15.35 13.60
C LYS A 91 1.77 16.14 13.12
N MET A 92 1.76 16.58 11.87
CA MET A 92 2.83 17.37 11.26
C MET A 92 2.23 18.44 10.35
N SER A 93 3.03 19.47 10.04
CA SER A 93 2.69 20.52 9.09
C SER A 93 3.90 20.74 8.18
N ALA A 94 3.67 20.81 6.87
CA ALA A 94 4.69 21.13 5.89
C ALA A 94 4.30 22.35 5.07
N ASP A 95 5.30 23.11 4.64
CA ASP A 95 5.21 24.20 3.68
C ASP A 95 6.46 24.20 2.80
N SER A 96 6.56 25.16 1.88
CA SER A 96 7.69 25.25 0.93
C SER A 96 9.06 25.45 1.60
N GLU A 97 9.10 26.03 2.80
CA GLU A 97 10.34 26.25 3.54
C GLU A 97 10.68 25.04 4.43
N ASN A 98 9.67 24.28 4.85
CA ASN A 98 9.76 23.22 5.84
C ASN A 98 9.16 21.91 5.31
N ASN A 99 9.78 21.37 4.26
CA ASN A 99 9.45 20.04 3.77
C ASN A 99 9.81 18.94 4.79
N ILE A 100 9.00 17.90 4.84
CA ILE A 100 9.12 16.79 5.81
C ILE A 100 9.74 15.58 5.12
N ILE A 101 10.67 14.93 5.82
CA ILE A 101 11.07 13.54 5.57
C ILE A 101 11.04 12.84 6.93
N GLU A 102 9.99 12.06 7.18
CA GLU A 102 9.74 11.45 8.49
C GLU A 102 9.59 9.93 8.39
N LYS A 103 10.10 9.23 9.41
CA LYS A 103 9.86 7.79 9.64
C LYS A 103 9.06 7.62 10.91
N ILE A 104 7.85 7.09 10.79
CA ILE A 104 6.94 6.86 11.91
C ILE A 104 7.06 5.39 12.30
N PRO A 105 7.57 5.06 13.49
CA PRO A 105 7.74 3.68 13.92
C PRO A 105 6.38 3.02 14.17
N VAL A 106 6.16 1.84 13.57
CA VAL A 106 4.88 1.11 13.71
C VAL A 106 4.85 0.22 14.95
N ASN A 107 6.00 -0.04 15.59
CA ASN A 107 6.12 -0.81 16.83
C ASN A 107 5.40 -2.17 16.82
N LYS A 108 5.40 -2.86 15.67
CA LYS A 108 4.69 -4.13 15.43
C LYS A 108 3.15 -4.02 15.43
N ASN A 109 2.60 -2.81 15.37
CA ASN A 109 1.17 -2.60 15.17
C ASN A 109 0.85 -2.74 13.66
N GLU A 110 0.56 -3.99 13.27
CA GLU A 110 0.17 -4.38 11.91
C GLU A 110 -1.30 -4.02 11.65
N GLY A 111 -1.65 -3.74 10.40
CA GLY A 111 -3.02 -3.43 10.00
C GLY A 111 -3.14 -2.20 9.11
N LEU A 112 -4.37 -1.69 8.99
CA LEU A 112 -4.68 -0.51 8.20
C LEU A 112 -4.44 0.74 9.04
N TRP A 113 -3.36 1.45 8.72
CA TRP A 113 -3.09 2.78 9.28
C TRP A 113 -3.80 3.83 8.43
N LYS A 114 -4.26 4.91 9.07
CA LYS A 114 -4.93 6.00 8.36
C LYS A 114 -4.06 7.25 8.33
N MET A 115 -3.91 7.82 7.15
CA MET A 115 -3.35 9.14 6.92
C MET A 115 -4.47 10.09 6.51
N LYS A 116 -4.57 11.22 7.21
CA LYS A 116 -5.42 12.35 6.83
C LYS A 116 -4.55 13.53 6.44
N ILE A 117 -4.86 14.18 5.34
CA ILE A 117 -4.15 15.34 4.82
C ILE A 117 -5.17 16.47 4.68
N LYS A 118 -4.85 17.65 5.20
CA LYS A 118 -5.57 18.88 4.91
C LYS A 118 -4.69 19.77 4.06
N ILE A 119 -5.24 20.27 2.96
CA ILE A 119 -4.52 20.92 1.88
C ILE A 119 -4.91 22.40 1.86
N GLY A 120 -3.91 23.28 1.78
CA GLY A 120 -4.12 24.71 1.55
C GLY A 120 -4.54 24.97 0.11
N GLN A 121 -5.37 25.99 -0.12
CA GLN A 121 -5.86 26.34 -1.45
C GLN A 121 -4.73 26.68 -2.44
N ASP A 122 -3.61 27.20 -1.95
CA ASP A 122 -2.43 27.60 -2.71
C ASP A 122 -1.36 26.51 -2.79
N THR A 123 -1.63 25.30 -2.28
CA THR A 123 -0.65 24.22 -2.23
C THR A 123 -0.27 23.74 -3.62
N ASP A 124 1.02 23.82 -3.93
CA ASP A 124 1.65 23.20 -5.09
C ASP A 124 2.76 22.25 -4.64
N GLY A 125 2.82 21.06 -5.24
CA GLY A 125 3.87 20.08 -4.98
C GLY A 125 3.32 18.68 -4.77
N ARG A 126 4.03 17.87 -3.97
CA ARG A 126 3.66 16.46 -3.76
C ARG A 126 3.90 15.96 -2.36
N ILE A 127 3.20 14.88 -2.02
CA ILE A 127 3.45 14.04 -0.84
C ILE A 127 3.54 12.58 -1.26
N ARG A 128 4.53 11.87 -0.70
CA ARG A 128 4.70 10.43 -0.80
C ARG A 128 4.55 9.83 0.59
N ALA A 129 3.80 8.74 0.70
CA ALA A 129 3.67 8.01 1.95
C ALA A 129 3.57 6.51 1.72
N GLY A 130 4.10 5.69 2.63
CA GLY A 130 4.05 4.24 2.46
C GLY A 130 4.89 3.46 3.45
N THR A 131 4.84 2.13 3.37
CA THR A 131 5.72 1.25 4.14
C THR A 131 7.14 1.19 3.59
N GLU A 132 7.31 1.63 2.34
CA GLU A 132 8.59 1.96 1.71
C GLU A 132 8.37 3.21 0.84
N LEU A 133 9.39 4.05 0.70
CA LEU A 133 9.36 5.11 -0.32
C LEU A 133 9.73 4.51 -1.68
N PRO A 134 9.05 4.89 -2.77
CA PRO A 134 9.46 4.48 -4.11
C PRO A 134 10.90 4.94 -4.36
N ILE A 135 11.74 4.02 -4.82
CA ILE A 135 13.11 4.33 -5.24
C ILE A 135 13.02 5.20 -6.50
N GLU A 136 13.65 6.38 -6.47
CA GLU A 136 13.74 7.30 -7.63
C GLU A 136 14.42 6.67 -8.85
#